data_AF-A0A5J4Q5A4-F1
#
_entry.id   AF-A0A5J4Q5A4-F1
#
_cell.length_a   1.000
_cell.length_b   1.000
_cell.length_c   1.000
_cell.angle_alpha   90.00
_cell.angle_beta   90.00
_cell.angle_gamma   90.00
#
_symmetry.space_group_name_H-M   'P 1'
#
loop_
_entity.id
_entity.type
_entity.pdbx_description
1 polymer ?
#
loop_
_entity_poly.entity_id
_entity_poly.type
_entity_poly.pdbx_seq_one_letter_code
_entity_poly.pdbx_strand_id
1 'polypeptide(L)'
;MIPFRTTVKRAYNKGLVLQDPFFDFRPEKAILKCRWLSNDEIERLMQVQMKYPTWNFTRDMFIFSTFTGITFVDLKNLKHGNIQNQEDGSLWIISDTYSTNQHE
;
A
#
# COMPACT_ATOMS: atom_id res chain seq x y z
N MET A 1 -11.41 -15.33 1.20
CA MET A 1 -11.04 -16.77 1.29
C MET A 1 -10.25 -16.97 2.57
N ILE A 2 -10.64 -17.93 3.42
CA ILE A 2 -9.92 -18.22 4.67
C ILE A 2 -8.80 -19.21 4.34
N PRO A 3 -7.53 -18.94 4.72
CA PRO A 3 -6.44 -19.88 4.50
C PRO A 3 -6.73 -21.24 5.13
N PHE A 4 -6.40 -22.34 4.44
CA PHE A 4 -6.71 -23.70 4.91
C PHE A 4 -6.14 -23.98 6.30
N ARG A 5 -4.91 -23.51 6.58
CA ARG A 5 -4.28 -23.61 7.90
C ARG A 5 -5.12 -22.92 8.99
N THR A 6 -5.76 -21.79 8.69
CA THR A 6 -6.66 -21.11 9.63
C THR A 6 -7.89 -21.95 9.93
N THR A 7 -8.46 -22.62 8.92
CA THR A 7 -9.60 -23.53 9.11
C THR A 7 -9.21 -24.72 9.98
N VAL A 8 -8.08 -25.36 9.70
CA VAL A 8 -7.58 -26.51 10.47
C VAL A 8 -7.25 -26.12 11.91
N LYS A 9 -6.63 -24.95 12.12
CA LYS A 9 -6.36 -24.41 13.45
C LYS A 9 -7.65 -24.17 14.26
N ARG A 10 -8.71 -23.70 13.61
CA ARG A 10 -10.04 -23.56 14.26
C ARG A 10 -10.63 -24.92 14.63
N ALA A 11 -10.47 -25.95 13.80
CA ALA A 11 -10.95 -27.30 14.10
C ALA A 11 -10.16 -27.96 15.25
N TYR A 12 -8.84 -27.79 15.27
CA TYR A 12 -7.98 -28.19 16.39
C TYR A 12 -8.41 -27.54 17.71
N ASN A 13 -8.60 -26.22 17.71
CA ASN A 13 -9.06 -25.48 18.90
C ASN A 13 -10.46 -25.93 19.39
N LYS A 14 -11.29 -26.47 18.50
CA LYS A 14 -12.62 -27.02 18.83
C LYS A 14 -12.57 -28.50 19.25
N GLY A 15 -11.39 -29.12 19.29
CA GLY A 15 -11.24 -30.54 19.58
C GLY A 15 -11.73 -31.48 18.48
N LEU A 16 -12.08 -30.97 17.29
CA LEU A 16 -12.48 -31.77 16.13
C LEU A 16 -11.29 -32.46 15.46
N VAL A 17 -10.09 -31.91 15.68
CA VAL A 17 -8.82 -32.44 15.20
C VAL A 17 -7.93 -32.58 16.43
N LEU A 18 -7.36 -33.76 16.64
CA LEU A 18 -6.57 -34.07 17.84
C LEU A 18 -5.14 -33.51 17.77
N GLN A 19 -4.60 -33.32 16.57
CA GLN A 19 -3.23 -32.84 16.35
C GLN A 19 -3.16 -31.90 15.14
N ASP A 20 -2.39 -30.81 15.24
CA ASP A 20 -2.19 -29.88 14.13
C ASP A 20 -1.35 -30.53 13.01
N PRO A 21 -1.91 -30.83 11.82
CA PRO A 21 -1.17 -31.43 10.72
C PRO A 21 -0.14 -30.46 10.11
N PHE A 22 -0.14 -29.19 10.50
CA PHE A 22 0.84 -28.18 10.10
C PHE A 22 1.81 -27.80 11.22
N PHE A 23 1.92 -28.60 12.28
CA PHE A 23 2.79 -28.30 13.43
C PHE A 23 4.25 -28.04 13.03
N ASP A 24 4.81 -28.87 12.15
CA ASP A 24 6.18 -28.75 11.66
C ASP A 24 6.26 -28.28 10.18
N PHE A 25 5.12 -27.92 9.60
CA PHE A 25 5.10 -27.40 8.23
C PHE A 25 5.51 -25.93 8.22
N ARG A 26 6.64 -25.64 7.57
CA ARG A 26 7.09 -24.27 7.29
C ARG A 26 6.96 -24.02 5.79
N PRO A 27 6.01 -23.18 5.33
CA PRO A 27 5.95 -22.83 3.93
C PRO A 27 7.25 -22.13 3.54
N GLU A 28 7.81 -22.52 2.40
CA GLU A 28 8.93 -21.81 1.80
C GLU A 28 8.48 -20.38 1.51
N LYS A 29 9.17 -19.40 2.12
CA LYS A 29 8.93 -18.00 1.80
C LYS A 29 9.60 -17.73 0.48
N ALA A 30 8.81 -17.51 -0.57
CA ALA A 30 9.32 -16.93 -1.79
C ALA A 30 10.04 -15.63 -1.42
N ILE A 31 11.34 -15.55 -1.72
CA ILE A 31 12.11 -14.31 -1.55
C ILE A 31 11.56 -13.34 -2.60
N LEU A 32 10.69 -12.44 -2.16
CA LEU A 32 10.21 -11.37 -3.01
C LEU A 32 11.38 -10.44 -3.31
N LYS A 33 11.84 -10.45 -4.56
CA LYS A 33 12.74 -9.43 -5.07
C LYS A 33 11.94 -8.14 -5.21
N CYS A 34 11.82 -7.40 -4.12
CA CYS A 34 11.20 -6.08 -4.14
C CYS A 34 12.11 -5.16 -4.96
N ARG A 35 11.61 -4.70 -6.11
CA ARG A 35 12.30 -3.69 -6.91
C ARG A 35 11.89 -2.33 -6.35
N TRP A 36 12.88 -1.49 -6.10
CA TRP A 36 12.71 -0.11 -5.71
C TRP A 36 13.44 0.76 -6.74
N LEU A 37 13.04 2.03 -6.84
CA LEU A 37 13.73 3.01 -7.65
C LEU A 37 14.70 3.78 -6.75
N SER A 38 15.94 3.92 -7.20
CA SER A 38 16.87 4.85 -6.56
C SER A 38 16.47 6.30 -6.80
N ASN A 39 17.03 7.22 -6.03
CA ASN A 39 16.79 8.65 -6.23
C ASN A 39 17.17 9.09 -7.66
N ASP A 40 18.31 8.62 -8.17
CA ASP A 40 18.74 8.88 -9.55
C ASP A 40 17.72 8.36 -10.59
N GLU A 41 17.10 7.21 -10.34
CA GLU A 41 16.08 6.66 -11.22
C GLU A 41 14.78 7.45 -11.17
N ILE A 42 14.39 7.95 -9.99
CA ILE A 42 13.24 8.85 -9.81
C ILE A 42 13.50 10.18 -10.55
N GLU A 43 14.67 10.78 -10.39
CA GLU A 43 15.05 12.03 -11.08
C GLU A 43 15.01 11.87 -12.59
N ARG A 44 15.55 10.76 -13.12
CA ARG A 44 15.45 10.45 -14.55
C ARG A 44 13.99 10.30 -14.97
N LEU A 45 13.17 9.58 -14.19
CA LEU A 45 11.76 9.39 -14.50
C LEU A 45 11.01 10.72 -14.61
N MET A 46 11.29 11.68 -13.71
CA MET A 46 10.68 13.03 -13.75
C MET A 46 10.97 13.79 -15.04
N GLN A 47 12.14 13.57 -15.66
CA GLN A 47 12.58 14.28 -16.86
C GLN A 47 12.12 13.62 -18.17
N VAL A 48 11.68 12.36 -18.14
CA VAL A 48 11.28 11.62 -19.35
C VAL A 48 10.04 12.24 -19.98
N GLN A 49 10.15 12.74 -21.20
CA GLN A 49 8.98 13.15 -21.98
C GLN A 49 8.27 11.93 -22.54
N MET A 50 7.03 11.70 -22.10
CA MET A 50 6.23 10.58 -22.61
C MET A 50 5.53 10.95 -23.91
N LYS A 51 5.32 9.94 -24.76
CA LYS A 51 4.64 10.07 -26.06
C LYS A 51 3.19 10.56 -25.94
N TYR A 52 2.49 10.20 -24.88
CA TYR A 52 1.08 10.48 -24.70
C TYR A 52 0.82 11.30 -23.43
N PRO A 53 -0.11 12.27 -23.46
CA PRO A 53 -0.47 13.07 -22.28
C PRO A 53 -0.91 12.22 -21.07
N THR A 54 -1.61 11.12 -21.33
CA THR A 54 -2.04 10.17 -20.28
C THR A 54 -0.86 9.53 -19.55
N TRP A 55 0.25 9.26 -20.25
CA TRP A 55 1.45 8.69 -19.63
C TRP A 55 2.20 9.72 -18.80
N ASN A 56 2.22 10.98 -19.24
CA ASN A 56 2.74 12.08 -18.41
C ASN A 56 1.90 12.21 -17.13
N PHE A 57 0.57 12.16 -17.24
CA PHE A 57 -0.31 12.16 -16.06
C PHE A 57 -0.01 10.99 -15.11
N THR A 58 0.13 9.77 -15.62
CA THR A 58 0.49 8.61 -14.79
C THR A 58 1.85 8.76 -14.13
N ARG A 59 2.86 9.27 -14.85
CA ARG A 59 4.18 9.58 -14.30
C ARG A 59 4.07 10.60 -13.16
N ASP A 60 3.37 11.70 -13.40
CA ASP A 60 3.25 12.78 -12.42
C ASP A 60 2.53 12.30 -11.15
N MET A 61 1.48 11.49 -11.30
CA MET A 61 0.79 10.83 -10.18
C MET A 61 1.69 9.86 -9.41
N PHE A 62 2.49 9.07 -10.11
CA PHE A 62 3.45 8.16 -9.47
C PHE A 62 4.52 8.93 -8.69
N ILE A 63 5.11 9.97 -9.29
CA ILE A 63 6.11 10.83 -8.65
C ILE A 63 5.52 11.53 -7.43
N PHE A 64 4.32 12.09 -7.55
CA PHE A 64 3.61 12.69 -6.41
C PHE A 64 3.42 11.69 -5.27
N SER A 65 3.02 10.44 -5.59
CA SER A 65 2.88 9.39 -4.57
C SER A 65 4.19 8.98 -3.93
N THR A 66 5.30 9.04 -4.68
CA THR A 66 6.63 8.70 -4.17
C THR A 66 7.11 9.72 -3.12
N PHE A 67 6.80 11.00 -3.31
CA PHE A 67 7.19 12.06 -2.36
C PHE A 67 6.24 12.23 -1.18
N THR A 68 4.95 11.94 -1.38
CA THR A 68 3.93 12.14 -0.32
C THR A 68 3.60 10.87 0.45
N GLY A 69 3.96 9.69 -0.07
CA GLY A 69 3.62 8.40 0.51
C GLY A 69 2.12 8.04 0.41
N ILE A 70 1.33 8.81 -0.34
CA ILE A 70 -0.10 8.54 -0.52
C ILE A 70 -0.32 7.23 -1.29
N THR A 71 -1.27 6.41 -0.84
CA THR A 71 -1.58 5.16 -1.53
C THR A 71 -2.31 5.42 -2.84
N PHE A 72 -2.27 4.46 -3.78
CA PHE A 72 -3.03 4.58 -5.04
C PHE A 72 -4.53 4.79 -4.81
N VAL A 73 -5.11 4.14 -3.79
CA VAL A 73 -6.55 4.26 -3.48
C VAL A 73 -6.86 5.68 -3.02
N ASP A 74 -6.04 6.23 -2.13
CA ASP A 74 -6.21 7.60 -1.63
C ASP A 74 -5.95 8.62 -2.73
N LEU A 75 -4.91 8.42 -3.55
CA LEU A 75 -4.59 9.29 -4.69
C LEU A 75 -5.74 9.34 -5.70
N LYS A 76 -6.38 8.19 -5.96
CA LYS A 76 -7.54 8.10 -6.85
C LYS A 76 -8.75 8.89 -6.32
N ASN A 77 -8.89 8.94 -5.00
CA ASN A 77 -10.00 9.61 -4.32
C ASN A 77 -9.67 11.06 -3.91
N LEU A 78 -8.43 11.50 -4.12
CA LEU A 78 -7.93 12.81 -3.72
C LEU A 78 -8.66 13.92 -4.48
N LYS A 79 -9.21 14.88 -3.73
CA LYS A 79 -9.87 16.08 -4.25
C LYS A 79 -9.11 17.31 -3.80
N HIS A 80 -9.31 18.43 -4.49
CA HIS A 80 -8.71 19.71 -4.11
C HIS A 80 -9.08 20.13 -2.67
N GLY A 81 -10.29 19.82 -2.19
CA GLY A 81 -10.70 20.08 -0.81
C GLY A 81 -9.96 19.27 0.26
N ASN A 82 -9.21 18.23 -0.14
CA ASN A 82 -8.33 17.49 0.76
C ASN A 82 -6.98 18.19 0.96
N ILE A 83 -6.65 19.22 0.19
CA ILE A 83 -5.41 19.97 0.33
C ILE A 83 -5.71 21.24 1.14
N GLN A 84 -5.12 21.34 2.32
CA GLN A 84 -5.35 22.46 3.24
C GLN A 84 -4.06 23.22 3.53
N ASN A 85 -4.17 24.55 3.61
CA ASN A 85 -3.08 25.41 4.06
C ASN A 85 -3.04 25.41 5.58
N GLN A 86 -1.86 25.20 6.14
CA GLN A 86 -1.61 25.41 7.55
C GLN A 86 -1.22 26.86 7.85
N GLU A 87 -1.19 27.20 9.14
CA GLU A 87 -0.80 28.53 9.61
C GLU A 87 0.62 28.93 9.21
N ASP A 88 1.51 27.95 9.01
CA ASP A 88 2.90 28.15 8.55
C ASP A 88 3.02 28.28 7.02
N GLY A 89 1.92 28.20 6.27
CA GLY A 89 1.89 28.24 4.81
C GLY A 89 2.20 26.91 4.12
N SER A 90 2.41 25.82 4.87
CA SER A 90 2.58 24.48 4.30
C SER A 90 1.25 23.90 3.82
N LEU A 91 1.31 23.03 2.80
CA LEU A 91 0.16 22.31 2.26
C LEU A 91 0.10 20.90 2.81
N TRP A 92 -1.03 20.55 3.41
CA TRP A 92 -1.27 19.24 3.99
C TRP A 92 -2.34 18.49 3.22
N ILE A 93 -2.10 17.20 2.97
CA ILE A 93 -3.08 16.30 2.40
C ILE A 93 -3.87 15.67 3.55
N ILE A 94 -5.13 16.04 3.68
CA ILE A 94 -6.06 15.49 4.67
C ILE A 94 -6.94 14.46 3.97
N SER A 95 -6.65 13.19 4.23
CA SER A 95 -7.45 12.07 3.75
C SER A 95 -8.28 11.49 4.90
N ASP A 96 -9.58 11.33 4.68
CA ASP A 96 -10.44 10.52 5.53
C ASP A 96 -10.13 9.05 5.25
N THR A 97 -8.97 8.58 5.70
CA THR A 97 -8.62 7.16 5.58
C THR A 97 -9.69 6.35 6.30
N TYR A 98 -10.34 5.42 5.59
CA TYR A 98 -11.31 4.47 6.18
C TYR A 98 -10.62 3.40 7.05
N SER A 99 -9.47 3.72 7.63
CA SER A 99 -8.67 2.83 8.45
C SER A 99 -8.75 3.29 9.90
N THR A 100 -9.78 2.79 10.58
CA THR A 100 -9.78 2.55 12.02
C THR A 100 -9.66 3.80 12.92
N ASN A 101 -10.77 4.52 13.09
CA ASN A 101 -11.10 5.07 14.41
C ASN A 101 -11.31 3.88 15.38
N GLN A 102 -10.23 3.34 15.95
CA GLN A 102 -10.29 2.61 17.21
C GLN A 102 -9.91 3.60 18.31
N HIS A 103 -10.95 4.10 18.96
CA HIS A 103 -11.04 4.41 20.39
C HIS A 103 -9.72 4.74 21.11
N GLU A 104 -9.54 6.02 21.43
CA GLU A 104 -9.11 6.40 22.78
C GLU A 104 -10.31 6.34 23.74
#